data_AF-A0A962WUT5-F1
#
_entry.id   AF-A0A962WUT5-F1
#
_cell.length_a   1.000
_cell.length_b   1.000
_cell.length_c   1.000
_cell.angle_alpha   90.00
_cell.angle_beta   90.00
_cell.angle_gamma   90.00
#
_symmetry.space_group_name_H-M   'P 1'
#
loop_
_entity.id
_entity.type
_entity.pdbx_description
1 polymer ?
#
loop_
_entity_poly.entity_id
_entity_poly.type
_entity_poly.pdbx_seq_one_letter_code
_entity_poly.pdbx_strand_id
1 'polypeptide(L)'
;MRFRIDFRTPYFKFPVAVEKAQIGRETGNGRFQPASFRFFNWQNWTHIDGRIQWHGERISVHRGKRREYITGFSYAVDSIPASTENLGIRVAEGIEGSVSVLTGGESTGYGFEPGYWMLEPGATGYKIVAIADTELMGLIVSLSELGSGNQRLYASALQHLHQWVQLKLEGKSREQMLIGLLKYVRDWGPLGMTPLFRGLSEILARLGLADQEHVIFEFYADNWGVRNNWHGRLLAVRILEVLATQRACTALNSIFDYVKNRSIEPEEMDLIRQASSRMAKRAAQPETVTQL
;
A
#
# COMPACT_ATOMS: atom_id res chain seq x y z
N MET A 1 7.89 -5.06 -17.69
CA MET A 1 9.02 -4.15 -17.41
C MET A 1 9.98 -4.85 -16.46
N ARG A 2 11.30 -4.67 -16.62
CA ARG A 2 12.36 -5.20 -15.74
C ARG A 2 12.96 -4.05 -14.94
N PHE A 3 13.31 -4.30 -13.68
CA PHE A 3 14.03 -3.32 -12.86
C PHE A 3 15.11 -3.99 -12.03
N ARG A 4 16.18 -3.26 -11.74
CA ARG A 4 17.27 -3.68 -10.86
C ARG A 4 17.50 -2.60 -9.81
N ILE A 5 17.67 -3.01 -8.56
CA ILE A 5 18.03 -2.10 -7.48
C ILE A 5 19.34 -2.56 -6.89
N ASP A 6 20.32 -1.69 -6.94
CA ASP A 6 21.64 -1.91 -6.38
C ASP A 6 21.69 -1.28 -5.00
N PHE A 7 21.81 -2.11 -3.98
CA PHE A 7 22.09 -1.67 -2.63
C PHE A 7 23.60 -1.60 -2.45
N ARG A 8 24.12 -0.39 -2.27
CA ARG A 8 25.50 -0.14 -1.88
C ARG A 8 25.46 0.38 -0.46
N THR A 9 25.75 -0.47 0.52
CA THR A 9 25.89 -0.01 1.91
C THR A 9 27.18 0.80 2.01
N PRO A 10 27.14 2.09 2.39
CA PRO A 10 28.35 2.87 2.57
C PRO A 10 29.21 2.23 3.68
N TYR A 11 28.58 1.78 4.77
CA TYR A 11 29.28 1.14 5.88
C TYR A 11 28.32 0.26 6.69
N PHE A 12 28.32 -1.06 6.49
CA PHE A 12 28.17 -1.89 7.68
C PHE A 12 29.42 -1.59 8.51
N LYS A 13 29.29 -0.89 9.64
CA LYS A 13 30.43 -0.62 10.54
C LYS A 13 31.19 -1.89 10.95
N PHE A 14 30.61 -3.07 10.71
CA PHE A 14 31.28 -4.34 10.83
C PHE A 14 30.99 -5.29 9.65
N PRO A 15 31.98 -6.06 9.22
CA PRO A 15 31.79 -7.09 8.21
C PRO A 15 30.77 -8.15 8.68
N VAL A 16 29.63 -8.28 8.00
CA VAL A 16 28.58 -9.28 8.34
C VAL A 16 28.78 -10.54 7.50
N ALA A 17 28.84 -11.71 8.15
CA ALA A 17 28.89 -13.00 7.44
C ALA A 17 27.55 -13.25 6.72
N VAL A 18 27.57 -13.86 5.53
CA VAL A 18 26.36 -14.10 4.69
C VAL A 18 25.26 -14.81 5.47
N GLU A 19 25.63 -15.83 6.24
CA GLU A 19 24.77 -16.59 7.16
C GLU A 19 24.14 -15.75 8.30
N LYS A 20 24.68 -14.56 8.57
CA LYS A 20 24.25 -13.64 9.64
C LYS A 20 23.62 -12.36 9.12
N ALA A 21 23.79 -12.07 7.84
CA ALA A 21 23.09 -10.99 7.20
C ALA A 21 21.64 -11.47 7.09
N GLN A 22 20.80 -11.12 8.06
CA GLN A 22 19.37 -11.47 8.13
C GLN A 22 18.55 -10.80 7.01
N ILE A 23 19.14 -10.67 5.82
CA ILE A 23 18.65 -9.95 4.67
C ILE A 23 17.51 -10.70 3.99
N GLY A 24 17.46 -12.03 4.11
CA GLY A 24 16.43 -12.89 3.51
C GLY A 24 16.82 -14.36 3.48
N ARG A 25 16.02 -15.16 2.75
CA ARG A 25 16.27 -16.56 2.46
C ARG A 25 16.11 -16.83 0.97
N GLU A 26 17.01 -17.61 0.40
CA GLU A 26 16.79 -18.22 -0.91
C GLU A 26 15.81 -19.39 -0.77
N THR A 27 14.80 -19.45 -1.62
CA THR A 27 13.88 -20.58 -1.73
C THR A 27 14.46 -21.63 -2.67
N GLY A 28 14.05 -22.89 -2.54
CA GLY A 28 14.60 -24.01 -3.31
C GLY A 28 14.44 -23.94 -4.84
N ASN A 29 13.74 -22.93 -5.35
CA ASN A 29 13.58 -22.62 -6.78
C ASN A 29 14.48 -21.46 -7.25
N GLY A 30 15.48 -21.05 -6.47
CA GLY A 30 16.42 -19.98 -6.82
C GLY A 30 15.85 -18.56 -6.75
N ARG A 31 14.67 -18.37 -6.12
CA ARG A 31 14.12 -17.04 -5.81
C ARG A 31 14.59 -16.57 -4.44
N PHE A 32 14.74 -15.27 -4.25
CA PHE A 32 15.12 -14.69 -2.96
C PHE A 32 13.91 -14.06 -2.27
N GLN A 33 13.60 -14.53 -1.06
CA GLN A 33 12.62 -13.93 -0.16
C GLN A 33 13.33 -13.08 0.89
N PRO A 34 13.31 -11.75 0.78
CA PRO A 34 13.97 -10.87 1.71
C PRO A 34 13.26 -10.79 3.07
N ALA A 35 14.05 -10.71 4.14
CA ALA A 35 13.61 -10.59 5.54
C ALA A 35 13.72 -9.13 6.03
N SER A 36 14.74 -8.40 5.58
CA SER A 36 15.02 -7.01 5.98
C SER A 36 14.64 -5.97 4.93
N PHE A 37 14.20 -6.34 3.74
CA PHE A 37 13.56 -5.42 2.81
C PHE A 37 12.40 -6.12 2.13
N ARG A 38 11.32 -5.44 1.76
CA ARG A 38 10.21 -6.06 1.03
C ARG A 38 9.88 -5.23 -0.18
N PHE A 39 9.92 -5.88 -1.34
CA PHE A 39 9.36 -5.36 -2.57
C PHE A 39 7.92 -5.84 -2.65
N PHE A 40 6.99 -4.93 -2.82
CA PHE A 40 5.58 -5.30 -2.92
C PHE A 40 4.85 -4.42 -3.91
N ASN A 41 3.78 -4.93 -4.48
CA ASN A 41 2.83 -4.08 -5.18
C ASN A 41 2.14 -3.19 -4.12
N TRP A 42 2.24 -1.87 -4.25
CA TRP A 42 1.74 -0.93 -3.25
C TRP A 42 0.24 -1.05 -2.99
N GLN A 43 -0.52 -1.43 -4.01
CA GLN A 43 -1.98 -1.50 -3.94
C GLN A 43 -2.47 -2.74 -3.19
N ASN A 44 -1.83 -3.89 -3.37
CA ASN A 44 -2.29 -5.15 -2.77
C ASN A 44 -1.30 -5.78 -1.78
N TRP A 45 -0.15 -5.14 -1.57
CA TRP A 45 0.94 -5.55 -0.69
C TRP A 45 1.46 -6.98 -0.96
N THR A 46 1.20 -7.49 -2.17
CA THR A 46 1.70 -8.77 -2.60
C THR A 46 3.20 -8.64 -2.80
N HIS A 47 3.95 -9.50 -2.11
CA HIS A 47 5.39 -9.54 -2.23
C HIS A 47 5.79 -9.89 -3.66
N ILE A 48 6.71 -9.11 -4.21
CA ILE A 48 7.28 -9.36 -5.53
C ILE A 48 8.60 -10.06 -5.28
N ASP A 49 8.70 -11.31 -5.73
CA ASP A 49 9.94 -12.08 -5.65
C ASP A 49 10.89 -11.72 -6.80
N GLY A 50 12.18 -11.90 -6.55
CA GLY A 50 13.25 -11.54 -7.46
C GLY A 50 14.49 -12.37 -7.19
N ARG A 51 15.54 -12.11 -7.98
CA ARG A 51 16.84 -12.74 -7.85
C ARG A 51 17.80 -11.79 -7.16
N ILE A 52 18.59 -12.31 -6.23
CA ILE A 52 19.67 -11.55 -5.60
C ILE A 52 20.99 -11.86 -6.29
N GLN A 53 21.82 -10.84 -6.52
CA GLN A 53 23.21 -11.02 -6.92
C GLN A 53 24.08 -10.22 -5.95
N TRP A 54 24.91 -10.92 -5.18
CA TRP A 54 25.81 -10.31 -4.22
C TRP A 54 26.95 -9.55 -4.92
N HIS A 55 27.35 -8.41 -4.35
CA HIS A 55 28.41 -7.55 -4.85
C HIS A 55 29.62 -7.53 -3.92
N GLY A 56 30.78 -7.80 -4.50
CA GLY A 56 32.10 -7.67 -3.88
C GLY A 56 32.28 -8.55 -2.66
N GLU A 57 33.00 -9.65 -2.83
CA GLU A 57 33.50 -10.46 -1.73
C GLU A 57 34.83 -9.87 -1.25
N ARG A 58 34.85 -9.30 -0.04
CA ARG A 58 36.11 -9.10 0.67
C ARG A 58 36.39 -10.36 1.48
N ILE A 59 37.43 -11.09 1.09
CA ILE A 59 37.98 -12.15 1.91
C ILE A 59 38.92 -11.50 2.93
N SER A 60 38.65 -11.67 4.22
CA SER A 60 39.61 -11.31 5.26
C SER A 60 39.81 -12.48 6.22
N VAL A 61 41.05 -12.64 6.71
CA VAL A 61 41.36 -13.63 7.75
C VAL A 61 41.23 -12.95 9.10
N HIS A 62 40.25 -13.37 9.89
CA HIS A 62 40.07 -12.89 11.26
C HIS A 62 40.25 -14.04 12.23
N ARG A 63 41.22 -13.94 13.14
CA ARG A 63 41.58 -15.00 14.11
C ARG A 63 41.82 -16.37 13.44
N GLY A 64 42.56 -16.38 12.32
CA GLY A 64 42.89 -17.60 11.57
C GLY A 64 41.75 -18.22 10.77
N LYS A 65 40.54 -17.64 10.79
CA LYS A 65 39.40 -18.10 9.98
C LYS A 65 39.19 -17.16 8.80
N ARG A 66 39.18 -17.73 7.59
CA ARG A 66 38.76 -17.02 6.37
C ARG A 66 37.29 -16.65 6.52
N ARG A 67 36.98 -15.37 6.34
CA ARG A 67 35.61 -14.86 6.30
C ARG A 67 35.39 -14.10 5.01
N GLU A 68 34.25 -14.37 4.39
CA GLU A 68 33.75 -13.66 3.21
C GLU A 68 32.76 -12.60 3.66
N TYR A 69 32.97 -11.40 3.13
CA TYR A 69 32.16 -10.23 3.45
C TYR A 69 31.57 -9.65 2.19
N ILE A 70 30.31 -9.29 2.27
CA ILE A 70 29.56 -8.71 1.15
C ILE A 70 29.57 -7.19 1.27
N THR A 71 29.91 -6.52 0.18
CA THR A 71 29.94 -5.04 0.09
C THR A 71 28.65 -4.43 -0.47
N GLY A 72 27.72 -5.27 -0.93
CA GLY A 72 26.40 -4.86 -1.43
C GLY A 72 25.69 -6.00 -2.13
N PHE A 73 24.52 -5.74 -2.70
CA PHE A 73 23.83 -6.71 -3.55
C PHE A 73 22.92 -5.98 -4.53
N SER A 74 22.61 -6.62 -5.65
CA SER A 74 21.52 -6.22 -6.51
C SER A 74 20.34 -7.16 -6.35
N TYR A 75 19.14 -6.58 -6.39
CA TYR A 75 17.89 -7.31 -6.46
C TYR A 75 17.25 -7.05 -7.81
N ALA A 76 17.02 -8.11 -8.59
CA ALA A 76 16.50 -8.03 -9.94
C ALA A 76 15.15 -8.76 -10.02
N VAL A 77 14.15 -8.08 -10.57
CA VAL A 77 12.82 -8.66 -10.85
C VAL A 77 12.67 -8.79 -12.37
N ASP A 78 12.51 -10.03 -12.82
CA ASP A 78 12.47 -10.37 -14.26
C ASP A 78 11.18 -9.93 -14.95
N SER A 79 10.09 -9.83 -14.18
CA SER A 79 8.80 -9.35 -14.64
C SER A 79 7.99 -8.78 -13.48
N ILE A 80 7.57 -7.53 -13.62
CA ILE A 80 6.49 -6.95 -12.80
C ILE A 80 5.16 -7.29 -13.49
N PRO A 81 4.13 -7.78 -12.77
CA PRO A 81 2.79 -7.93 -13.32
C PRO A 81 2.30 -6.63 -13.93
N ALA A 82 1.70 -6.68 -15.13
CA ALA A 82 1.25 -5.48 -15.85
C ALA A 82 0.25 -4.63 -15.06
N SER A 83 -0.48 -5.24 -14.12
CA SER A 83 -1.41 -4.58 -13.20
C SER A 83 -0.75 -3.86 -12.01
N THR A 84 0.57 -3.86 -11.91
CA THR A 84 1.28 -3.17 -10.82
C THR A 84 1.62 -1.75 -11.26
N GLU A 85 0.88 -0.78 -10.73
CA GLU A 85 1.14 0.63 -10.97
C GLU A 85 2.31 1.12 -10.11
N ASN A 86 2.22 0.99 -8.79
CA ASN A 86 3.25 1.45 -7.85
C ASN A 86 3.94 0.26 -7.14
N LEU A 87 5.26 0.36 -6.93
CA LEU A 87 6.02 -0.60 -6.11
C LEU A 87 6.37 0.01 -4.75
N GLY A 88 6.16 -0.74 -3.68
CA GLY A 88 6.67 -0.41 -2.36
C GLY A 88 7.99 -1.06 -2.07
N ILE A 89 8.86 -0.33 -1.40
CA ILE A 89 10.08 -0.82 -0.76
C ILE A 89 9.96 -0.48 0.72
N ARG A 90 9.89 -1.51 1.55
CA ARG A 90 10.09 -1.35 3.00
C ARG A 90 11.48 -1.83 3.33
N VAL A 91 12.28 -1.06 4.05
CA VAL A 91 13.57 -1.51 4.59
C VAL A 91 13.46 -1.62 6.11
N ALA A 92 14.11 -2.61 6.68
CA ALA A 92 14.17 -2.83 8.12
C ALA A 92 14.98 -1.72 8.78
N GLU A 93 14.59 -1.39 10.01
CA GLU A 93 15.28 -0.42 10.85
C GLU A 93 16.76 -0.81 11.03
N GLY A 94 17.66 0.18 10.97
CA GLY A 94 19.09 0.00 11.22
C GLY A 94 19.98 -0.26 9.99
N ILE A 95 19.48 -0.12 8.76
CA ILE A 95 20.28 -0.17 7.52
C ILE A 95 20.49 1.25 7.00
N GLU A 96 21.69 1.81 7.18
CA GLU A 96 22.12 3.05 6.53
C GLU A 96 22.85 2.72 5.22
N GLY A 97 22.46 3.38 4.12
CA GLY A 97 22.67 2.86 2.77
C GLY A 97 22.79 3.93 1.69
N SER A 98 23.25 3.53 0.51
CA SER A 98 22.94 4.21 -0.74
C SER A 98 22.22 3.21 -1.64
N VAL A 99 21.10 3.63 -2.23
CA VAL A 99 20.29 2.81 -3.13
C VAL A 99 20.37 3.43 -4.52
N SER A 100 20.77 2.64 -5.51
CA SER A 100 20.71 3.01 -6.91
C SER A 100 19.62 2.21 -7.61
N VAL A 101 18.59 2.90 -8.10
CA VAL A 101 17.53 2.28 -8.89
C VAL A 101 17.89 2.40 -10.37
N LEU A 102 17.94 1.26 -11.06
CA LEU A 102 18.19 1.16 -12.49
C LEU A 102 16.90 0.79 -13.21
N THR A 103 16.36 1.75 -13.97
CA THR A 103 15.15 1.58 -14.78
C THR A 103 15.36 2.25 -16.13
N GLY A 104 15.04 1.55 -17.23
CA GLY A 104 15.16 2.14 -18.58
C GLY A 104 16.58 2.48 -19.04
N GLY A 105 17.63 2.04 -18.32
CA GLY A 105 19.03 2.31 -18.66
C GLY A 105 19.64 3.50 -17.89
N GLU A 106 18.84 4.26 -17.14
CA GLU A 106 19.31 5.35 -16.28
C GLU A 106 19.49 4.87 -14.83
N SER A 107 20.54 5.37 -14.16
CA SER A 107 20.84 5.08 -12.76
C SER A 107 20.67 6.33 -11.93
N THR A 108 19.81 6.30 -10.92
CA THR A 108 19.68 7.39 -9.95
C THR A 108 20.03 6.89 -8.55
N GLY A 109 20.97 7.58 -7.88
CA GLY A 109 21.44 7.23 -6.54
C GLY A 109 20.83 8.11 -5.45
N TYR A 110 20.51 7.50 -4.31
CA TYR A 110 19.89 8.17 -3.17
C TYR A 110 20.57 7.75 -1.85
N GLY A 111 20.74 8.68 -0.92
CA GLY A 111 21.09 8.37 0.47
C GLY A 111 19.90 7.76 1.20
N PHE A 112 20.13 6.75 2.04
CA PHE A 112 19.07 5.96 2.67
C PHE A 112 18.98 6.19 4.18
N GLU A 113 17.78 6.50 4.66
CA GLU A 113 17.36 6.45 6.08
C GLU A 113 16.25 5.39 6.25
N PRO A 114 16.14 4.73 7.41
CA PRO A 114 15.06 3.77 7.68
C PRO A 114 13.67 4.35 7.38
N GLY A 115 12.93 3.77 6.44
CA GLY A 115 11.61 4.27 6.04
C GLY A 115 10.91 3.45 4.96
N TYR A 116 9.71 3.88 4.58
CA TYR A 116 8.95 3.36 3.45
C TYR A 116 9.21 4.19 2.21
N TRP A 117 9.51 3.53 1.09
CA TRP A 117 9.77 4.19 -0.19
C TRP A 117 8.76 3.66 -1.20
N MET A 118 8.17 4.56 -1.98
CA MET A 118 7.30 4.19 -3.10
C MET A 118 8.04 4.46 -4.41
N LEU A 119 7.92 3.55 -5.36
CA LEU A 119 8.38 3.70 -6.73
C LEU A 119 7.16 3.93 -7.61
N GLU A 120 7.05 5.14 -8.17
CA GLU A 120 6.00 5.50 -9.11
C GLU A 120 6.50 5.31 -10.55
N PRO A 121 5.65 4.84 -11.48
CA PRO A 121 6.01 4.70 -12.88
C PRO A 121 6.10 6.10 -13.53
N GLY A 122 7.15 6.31 -14.32
CA GLY A 122 7.40 7.52 -15.09
C GLY A 122 7.79 7.22 -16.53
N ALA A 123 7.93 8.26 -17.36
CA ALA A 123 8.18 8.12 -18.80
C ALA A 123 9.46 7.33 -19.14
N THR A 124 10.49 7.37 -18.27
CA THR A 124 11.78 6.69 -18.49
C THR A 124 12.04 5.54 -17.53
N GLY A 125 11.11 5.20 -16.61
CA GLY A 125 11.42 4.24 -15.56
C GLY A 125 10.53 4.35 -14.33
N TYR A 126 11.10 4.09 -13.14
CA TYR A 126 10.44 4.35 -11.87
C TYR A 126 11.11 5.51 -11.13
N LYS A 127 10.32 6.40 -10.56
CA LYS A 127 10.74 7.49 -9.70
C LYS A 127 10.59 7.09 -8.23
N ILE A 128 11.62 7.30 -7.42
CA ILE A 128 11.53 7.12 -5.97
C ILE A 128 10.78 8.30 -5.34
N VAL A 129 9.81 7.99 -4.49
CA VAL A 129 9.15 8.88 -3.53
C VAL A 129 9.55 8.39 -2.14
N ALA A 130 10.45 9.14 -1.50
CA ALA A 130 10.87 8.85 -0.13
C ALA A 130 9.79 9.35 0.86
N ILE A 131 9.39 8.49 1.79
CA ILE A 131 8.42 8.83 2.85
C ILE A 131 9.21 9.03 4.14
N ALA A 132 9.68 10.26 4.37
CA ALA A 132 10.42 10.66 5.57
C ALA A 132 9.51 11.11 6.73
N ASP A 133 8.21 11.26 6.46
CA ASP A 133 7.23 11.70 7.45
C ASP A 133 6.80 10.53 8.36
N THR A 134 7.22 10.56 9.62
CA THR A 134 6.89 9.56 10.65
C THR A 134 5.39 9.42 10.88
N GLU A 135 4.64 10.50 10.72
CA GLU A 135 3.20 10.50 10.91
C GLU A 135 2.53 9.81 9.72
N LEU A 136 2.97 10.11 8.49
CA LEU A 136 2.52 9.39 7.30
C LEU A 136 2.89 7.90 7.35
N MET A 137 4.05 7.53 7.92
CA MET A 137 4.37 6.13 8.16
C MET A 137 3.40 5.45 9.14
N GLY A 138 2.99 6.15 10.20
CA GLY A 138 1.97 5.66 11.13
C GLY A 138 0.64 5.34 10.45
N LEU A 139 0.21 6.19 9.51
CA LEU A 139 -0.95 5.92 8.65
C LEU A 139 -0.74 4.66 7.81
N ILE A 140 0.35 4.60 7.03
CA ILE A 140 0.62 3.51 6.09
C ILE A 140 0.66 2.16 6.80
N VAL A 141 1.39 2.08 7.93
CA VAL A 141 1.45 0.86 8.74
C VAL A 141 0.06 0.44 9.20
N SER A 142 -0.74 1.37 9.74
CA SER A 142 -2.08 1.07 10.23
C SER A 142 -3.01 0.60 9.11
N LEU A 143 -2.98 1.25 7.94
CA LEU A 143 -3.78 0.84 6.78
C LEU A 143 -3.37 -0.56 6.28
N SER A 144 -2.08 -0.87 6.27
CA SER A 144 -1.57 -2.19 5.87
C SER A 144 -1.91 -3.29 6.85
N GLU A 145 -1.86 -3.00 8.15
CA GLU A 145 -2.26 -3.94 9.18
C GLU A 145 -3.77 -4.25 9.09
N LEU A 146 -4.62 -3.24 8.86
CA LEU A 146 -6.04 -3.44 8.57
C LEU A 146 -6.25 -4.25 7.29
N GLY A 147 -5.57 -3.88 6.21
CA GLY A 147 -5.64 -4.56 4.91
C GLY A 147 -5.22 -6.03 4.99
N SER A 148 -4.24 -6.36 5.85
CA SER A 148 -3.71 -7.72 6.00
C SER A 148 -4.73 -8.75 6.44
N GLY A 149 -5.83 -8.33 7.08
CA GLY A 149 -6.80 -9.24 7.69
C GLY A 149 -6.27 -10.00 8.90
N ASN A 150 -5.08 -9.66 9.41
CA ASN A 150 -4.50 -10.30 10.59
C ASN A 150 -5.22 -9.82 11.86
N GLN A 151 -6.03 -10.70 12.44
CA GLN A 151 -6.82 -10.42 13.64
C GLN A 151 -5.98 -9.98 14.85
N ARG A 152 -4.72 -10.40 14.94
CA ARG A 152 -3.83 -10.01 16.05
C ARG A 152 -3.42 -8.53 16.00
N LEU A 153 -3.36 -7.96 14.79
CA LEU A 153 -2.96 -6.56 14.57
C LEU A 153 -4.17 -5.64 14.38
N TYR A 154 -5.34 -6.20 14.10
CA TYR A 154 -6.53 -5.44 13.71
C TYR A 154 -6.93 -4.37 14.73
N ALA A 155 -7.03 -4.74 16.02
CA ALA A 155 -7.48 -3.83 17.06
C ALA A 155 -6.50 -2.65 17.27
N SER A 156 -5.19 -2.94 17.30
CA SER A 156 -4.15 -1.91 17.43
C SER A 156 -4.11 -1.00 16.20
N ALA A 157 -4.19 -1.57 15.00
CA ALA A 157 -4.21 -0.82 13.74
C ALA A 157 -5.41 0.13 13.67
N LEU A 158 -6.59 -0.33 14.09
CA LEU A 158 -7.80 0.47 14.16
C LEU A 158 -7.68 1.62 15.18
N GLN A 159 -7.07 1.35 16.34
CA GLN A 159 -6.83 2.38 17.35
C GLN A 159 -5.81 3.43 16.86
N HIS A 160 -4.69 3.01 16.29
CA HIS A 160 -3.66 3.91 15.77
C HIS A 160 -4.19 4.76 14.63
N LEU A 161 -4.96 4.18 13.70
CA LEU A 161 -5.58 4.94 12.62
C LEU A 161 -6.59 5.97 13.13
N HIS A 162 -7.39 5.61 14.13
CA HIS A 162 -8.31 6.56 14.76
C HIS A 162 -7.58 7.74 15.40
N GLN A 163 -6.53 7.46 16.20
CA GLN A 163 -5.69 8.49 16.82
C GLN A 163 -5.02 9.38 15.76
N TRP A 164 -4.49 8.76 14.71
CA TRP A 164 -3.87 9.48 13.60
C TRP A 164 -4.84 10.48 12.96
N VAL A 165 -6.08 10.05 12.68
CA VAL A 165 -7.10 10.92 12.10
C VAL A 165 -7.45 12.08 13.02
N GLN A 166 -7.66 11.80 14.31
CA GLN A 166 -7.98 12.84 15.30
C GLN A 166 -6.88 13.89 15.41
N LEU A 167 -5.61 13.47 15.39
CA LEU A 167 -4.46 14.38 15.47
C LEU A 167 -4.24 15.15 14.16
N LYS A 168 -4.32 14.48 13.00
CA LYS A 168 -3.98 15.09 11.72
C LYS A 168 -5.05 16.00 11.17
N LEU A 169 -6.30 15.69 11.48
CA LEU A 169 -7.47 16.40 10.99
C LEU A 169 -8.18 17.13 12.13
N GLU A 170 -7.45 17.45 13.20
CA GLU A 170 -7.94 18.25 14.32
C GLU A 170 -8.48 19.60 13.82
N GLY A 171 -9.60 20.04 14.39
CA GLY A 171 -10.24 21.31 14.05
C GLY A 171 -10.93 21.35 12.67
N LYS A 172 -10.96 20.25 11.91
CA LYS A 172 -11.70 20.15 10.65
C LYS A 172 -13.17 19.83 10.89
N SER A 173 -14.04 20.29 9.98
CA SER A 173 -15.44 19.82 9.95
C SER A 173 -15.50 18.32 9.65
N ARG A 174 -16.64 17.68 9.94
CA ARG A 174 -16.86 16.25 9.63
C ARG A 174 -16.61 15.95 8.15
N GLU A 175 -17.13 16.78 7.26
CA GLU A 175 -16.93 16.64 5.81
C GLU A 175 -15.45 16.79 5.42
N GLN A 176 -14.77 17.80 5.95
CA GLN A 176 -13.33 18.01 5.68
C GLN A 176 -12.47 16.89 6.23
N MET A 177 -12.82 16.34 7.39
CA MET A 177 -12.15 15.19 7.99
C MET A 177 -12.33 13.95 7.11
N LEU A 178 -13.55 13.69 6.63
CA LEU A 178 -13.83 12.58 5.73
C LEU A 178 -13.07 12.72 4.40
N ILE A 179 -13.14 13.88 3.74
CA ILE A 179 -12.41 14.14 2.49
C ILE A 179 -10.90 13.99 2.71
N GLY A 180 -10.38 14.52 3.84
CA GLY A 180 -8.98 14.39 4.21
C GLY A 180 -8.55 12.92 4.32
N LEU A 181 -9.29 12.14 5.12
CA LEU A 181 -9.04 10.71 5.28
C LEU A 181 -9.10 9.96 3.95
N LEU A 182 -10.13 10.20 3.12
CA LEU A 182 -10.28 9.54 1.82
C LEU A 182 -9.12 9.87 0.87
N LYS A 183 -8.60 11.11 0.87
CA LYS A 183 -7.41 11.48 0.07
C LYS A 183 -6.18 10.71 0.53
N TYR A 184 -5.93 10.68 1.84
CA TYR A 184 -4.81 9.94 2.41
C TYR A 184 -4.88 8.43 2.11
N VAL A 185 -6.06 7.82 2.25
CA VAL A 185 -6.27 6.40 1.94
C VAL A 185 -6.15 6.12 0.43
N ARG A 186 -6.66 7.01 -0.42
CA ARG A 186 -6.50 6.90 -1.88
C ARG A 186 -5.02 6.89 -2.27
N ASP A 187 -4.24 7.78 -1.68
CA ASP A 187 -2.85 8.00 -2.07
C ASP A 187 -1.92 6.93 -1.46
N TRP A 188 -2.23 6.45 -0.25
CA TRP A 188 -1.30 5.63 0.54
C TRP A 188 -1.85 4.27 0.99
N GLY A 189 -3.14 4.02 0.84
CA GLY A 189 -3.80 2.81 1.31
C GLY A 189 -3.64 1.61 0.37
N PRO A 190 -3.65 0.38 0.91
CA PRO A 190 -3.61 -0.84 0.10
C PRO A 190 -4.99 -1.19 -0.46
N LEU A 191 -5.46 -0.44 -1.46
CA LEU A 191 -6.84 -0.54 -1.97
C LEU A 191 -7.19 -1.89 -2.62
N GLY A 192 -6.19 -2.72 -2.95
CA GLY A 192 -6.38 -4.09 -3.40
C GLY A 192 -6.66 -5.09 -2.28
N MET A 193 -6.53 -4.70 -1.01
CA MET A 193 -6.74 -5.57 0.15
C MET A 193 -8.15 -5.39 0.71
N THR A 194 -9.09 -6.27 0.34
CA THR A 194 -10.49 -6.21 0.77
C THR A 194 -10.74 -5.98 2.27
N PRO A 195 -9.97 -6.59 3.21
CA PRO A 195 -10.15 -6.34 4.65
C PRO A 195 -10.01 -4.87 5.07
N LEU A 196 -9.25 -4.07 4.31
CA LEU A 196 -9.07 -2.64 4.55
C LEU A 196 -10.41 -1.92 4.66
N PHE A 197 -11.33 -2.16 3.72
CA PHE A 197 -12.58 -1.41 3.64
C PHE A 197 -13.48 -1.64 4.87
N ARG A 198 -13.48 -2.85 5.42
CA ARG A 198 -14.15 -3.12 6.70
C ARG A 198 -13.56 -2.28 7.83
N GLY A 199 -12.23 -2.26 7.94
CA GLY A 199 -11.53 -1.43 8.93
C GLY A 199 -11.86 0.06 8.76
N LEU A 200 -11.89 0.55 7.53
CA LEU A 200 -12.27 1.94 7.23
C LEU A 200 -13.72 2.24 7.63
N SER A 201 -14.67 1.33 7.37
CA SER A 201 -16.06 1.47 7.84
C SER A 201 -16.13 1.62 9.36
N GLU A 202 -15.38 0.81 10.09
CA GLU A 202 -15.31 0.90 11.56
C GLU A 202 -14.65 2.21 12.04
N ILE A 203 -13.64 2.72 11.34
CA ILE A 203 -13.07 4.05 11.62
C ILE A 203 -14.09 5.15 11.39
N LEU A 204 -14.80 5.13 10.25
CA LEU A 204 -15.83 6.10 9.95
C LEU A 204 -16.94 6.08 11.01
N ALA A 205 -17.35 4.90 11.48
CA ALA A 205 -18.32 4.77 12.56
C ALA A 205 -17.80 5.39 13.87
N ARG A 206 -16.56 5.10 14.27
CA ARG A 206 -15.94 5.63 15.51
C ARG A 206 -15.78 7.15 15.49
N LEU A 207 -15.48 7.72 14.32
CA LEU A 207 -15.34 9.15 14.14
C LEU A 207 -16.69 9.87 13.92
N GLY A 208 -17.80 9.12 13.87
CA GLY A 208 -19.11 9.69 13.54
C GLY A 208 -19.14 10.28 12.13
N LEU A 209 -18.57 9.60 11.14
CA LEU A 209 -18.51 10.01 9.74
C LEU A 209 -19.30 9.07 8.81
N ALA A 210 -19.88 7.99 9.35
CA ALA A 210 -20.56 6.95 8.57
C ALA A 210 -21.85 7.40 7.85
N ASP A 211 -22.44 8.52 8.28
CA ASP A 211 -23.70 9.10 7.75
C ASP A 211 -23.49 10.19 6.67
N GLN A 212 -22.25 10.32 6.18
CA GLN A 212 -21.82 11.35 5.21
C GLN A 212 -21.70 10.78 3.79
N GLU A 213 -22.66 9.95 3.35
CA GLU A 213 -22.57 9.26 2.05
C GLU A 213 -22.60 10.22 0.84
N HIS A 214 -23.18 11.41 1.00
CA HIS A 214 -23.14 12.46 -0.03
C HIS A 214 -21.71 12.95 -0.29
N VAL A 215 -20.90 13.11 0.76
CA VAL A 215 -19.48 13.49 0.64
C VAL A 215 -18.68 12.42 -0.09
N ILE A 216 -19.00 11.14 0.12
CA ILE A 216 -18.34 10.03 -0.58
C ILE A 216 -18.70 10.04 -2.06
N PHE A 217 -19.95 10.37 -2.40
CA PHE A 217 -20.38 10.58 -3.78
C PHE A 217 -19.65 11.76 -4.44
N GLU A 218 -19.57 12.91 -3.76
CA GLU A 218 -18.82 14.07 -4.25
C GLU A 218 -17.34 13.73 -4.46
N PHE A 219 -16.73 12.99 -3.53
CA PHE A 219 -15.37 12.48 -3.67
C PHE A 219 -15.24 11.58 -4.91
N TYR A 220 -16.20 10.69 -5.20
CA TYR A 220 -16.20 9.91 -6.44
C TYR A 220 -16.21 10.82 -7.68
N ALA A 221 -17.11 11.80 -7.71
CA ALA A 221 -17.24 12.75 -8.81
C ALA A 221 -15.97 13.60 -9.01
N ASP A 222 -15.30 14.00 -7.93
CA ASP A 222 -14.03 14.75 -7.94
C ASP A 222 -12.84 13.93 -8.46
N ASN A 223 -12.90 12.60 -8.33
CA ASN A 223 -11.91 11.68 -8.92
C ASN A 223 -12.33 11.24 -10.35
N TRP A 224 -13.45 11.78 -10.85
CA TRP A 224 -13.82 11.85 -12.26
C TRP A 224 -13.36 13.18 -12.87
N GLY A 225 -13.26 13.29 -14.20
CA GLY A 225 -12.91 14.56 -14.87
C GLY A 225 -11.40 14.84 -14.90
N VAL A 226 -10.97 16.06 -14.55
CA VAL A 226 -9.58 16.56 -14.75
C VAL A 226 -8.51 15.71 -14.06
N ARG A 227 -8.84 15.07 -12.93
CA ARG A 227 -7.89 14.22 -12.18
C ARG A 227 -7.81 12.78 -12.69
N ASN A 228 -8.87 12.29 -13.37
CA ASN A 228 -9.08 10.90 -13.77
C ASN A 228 -8.35 9.86 -12.88
N ASN A 229 -8.76 9.74 -11.61
CA ASN A 229 -8.07 8.91 -10.63
C ASN A 229 -8.88 7.66 -10.28
N TRP A 230 -8.47 6.52 -10.84
CA TRP A 230 -9.11 5.20 -10.63
C TRP A 230 -9.17 4.79 -9.16
N HIS A 231 -8.07 4.96 -8.41
CA HIS A 231 -7.99 4.60 -6.99
C HIS A 231 -9.01 5.34 -6.13
N GLY A 232 -9.23 6.63 -6.39
CA GLY A 232 -10.23 7.41 -5.66
C GLY A 232 -11.66 6.92 -5.91
N ARG A 233 -11.95 6.54 -7.16
CA ARG A 233 -13.24 6.00 -7.56
C ARG A 233 -13.50 4.61 -6.97
N LEU A 234 -12.51 3.73 -7.03
CA LEU A 234 -12.51 2.43 -6.37
C LEU A 234 -12.79 2.58 -4.87
N LEU A 235 -12.05 3.45 -4.19
CA LEU A 235 -12.19 3.69 -2.75
C LEU A 235 -13.62 4.11 -2.40
N ALA A 236 -14.19 5.09 -3.13
CA ALA A 236 -15.55 5.55 -2.86
C ALA A 236 -16.59 4.43 -2.99
N VAL A 237 -16.55 3.66 -4.10
CA VAL A 237 -17.50 2.55 -4.31
C VAL A 237 -17.37 1.49 -3.23
N ARG A 238 -16.13 1.13 -2.85
CA ARG A 238 -15.87 0.12 -1.83
C ARG A 238 -16.30 0.56 -0.43
N ILE A 239 -16.10 1.84 -0.08
CA ILE A 239 -16.57 2.39 1.19
C ILE A 239 -18.10 2.36 1.27
N LEU A 240 -18.80 2.82 0.24
CA LEU A 240 -20.27 2.78 0.21
C LEU A 240 -20.78 1.33 0.34
N GLU A 241 -20.14 0.38 -0.34
CA GLU A 241 -20.48 -1.04 -0.25
C GLU A 241 -20.37 -1.62 1.17
N VAL A 242 -19.35 -1.22 1.94
CA VAL A 242 -19.12 -1.74 3.31
C VAL A 242 -19.88 -0.97 4.38
N LEU A 243 -20.28 0.29 4.15
CA LEU A 243 -21.19 1.01 5.03
C LEU A 243 -22.55 0.33 5.09
N ALA A 244 -23.00 -0.23 3.95
CA ALA A 244 -24.21 -1.05 3.84
C ALA A 244 -25.49 -0.37 4.37
N THR A 245 -25.54 0.96 4.40
CA THR A 245 -26.72 1.74 4.80
C THR A 245 -27.66 1.98 3.61
N GLN A 246 -28.92 2.34 3.88
CA GLN A 246 -29.85 2.75 2.82
C GLN A 246 -29.33 3.98 2.06
N ARG A 247 -28.70 4.94 2.75
CA ARG A 247 -28.10 6.13 2.14
C ARG A 247 -26.91 5.78 1.27
N ALA A 248 -26.06 4.84 1.68
CA ALA A 248 -24.97 4.34 0.85
C ALA A 248 -25.48 3.65 -0.41
N CYS A 249 -26.61 2.93 -0.33
CA CYS A 249 -27.30 2.36 -1.50
C CYS A 249 -27.75 3.46 -2.48
N THR A 250 -28.38 4.52 -1.97
CA THR A 250 -28.77 5.68 -2.77
C THR A 250 -27.57 6.38 -3.42
N ALA A 251 -26.46 6.53 -2.69
CA ALA A 251 -25.23 7.11 -3.23
C ALA A 251 -24.61 6.22 -4.34
N LEU A 252 -24.56 4.90 -4.18
CA LEU A 252 -24.10 3.98 -5.23
C LEU A 252 -24.99 4.01 -6.47
N ASN A 253 -26.32 4.09 -6.30
CA ASN A 253 -27.23 4.24 -7.43
C ASN A 253 -27.01 5.57 -8.14
N SER A 254 -26.72 6.64 -7.39
CA SER A 254 -26.35 7.94 -7.96
C SER A 254 -25.03 7.86 -8.74
N ILE A 255 -24.04 7.10 -8.26
CA ILE A 255 -22.81 6.80 -9.01
C ILE A 255 -23.15 6.04 -10.30
N PHE A 256 -23.95 4.98 -10.21
CA PHE A 256 -24.35 4.19 -11.38
C PHE A 256 -25.05 5.04 -12.43
N ASP A 257 -26.01 5.87 -12.01
CA ASP A 257 -26.72 6.80 -12.89
C ASP A 257 -25.81 7.87 -13.49
N TYR A 258 -24.83 8.34 -12.73
CA TYR A 258 -23.83 9.30 -13.19
C TYR A 258 -22.95 8.73 -14.30
N VAL A 259 -22.60 7.44 -14.24
CA VAL A 259 -21.66 6.81 -15.17
C VAL A 259 -22.30 5.99 -16.30
N LYS A 260 -23.55 5.55 -16.19
CA LYS A 260 -24.20 4.66 -17.18
C LYS A 260 -24.22 5.21 -18.61
N ASN A 261 -24.19 6.54 -18.74
CA ASN A 261 -24.18 7.25 -20.03
C ASN A 261 -22.79 7.83 -20.38
N ARG A 262 -21.74 7.41 -19.67
CA ARG A 262 -20.36 7.87 -19.87
C ARG A 262 -19.50 6.72 -20.37
N SER A 263 -18.46 7.05 -21.15
CA SER A 263 -17.45 6.08 -21.55
C SER A 263 -16.59 5.77 -20.32
N ILE A 264 -16.86 4.63 -19.69
CA ILE A 264 -16.13 4.14 -18.52
C ILE A 264 -15.53 2.77 -18.83
N GLU A 265 -14.43 2.45 -18.17
CA GLU A 265 -13.80 1.13 -18.34
C GLU A 265 -14.76 0.02 -17.90
N PRO A 266 -14.84 -1.11 -18.63
CA PRO A 266 -15.74 -2.22 -18.31
C PRO A 266 -15.55 -2.75 -16.88
N GLU A 267 -14.31 -2.79 -16.40
CA GLU A 267 -13.96 -3.23 -15.04
C GLU A 267 -14.55 -2.31 -13.96
N GLU A 268 -14.56 -1.00 -14.20
CA GLU A 268 -15.19 -0.02 -13.32
C GLU A 268 -16.70 -0.25 -13.27
N MET A 269 -17.31 -0.49 -14.43
CA MET A 269 -18.75 -0.70 -14.49
C MET A 269 -19.16 -1.98 -13.77
N ASP A 270 -18.40 -3.06 -13.95
CA ASP A 270 -18.65 -4.32 -13.27
C ASP A 270 -18.47 -4.19 -11.76
N LEU A 271 -17.49 -3.42 -11.30
CA LEU A 271 -17.27 -3.15 -9.88
C LEU A 271 -18.48 -2.45 -9.25
N ILE A 272 -19.00 -1.40 -9.88
CA ILE A 272 -20.19 -0.67 -9.42
C ILE A 272 -21.42 -1.58 -9.45
N ARG A 273 -21.64 -2.32 -10.55
CA ARG A 273 -22.78 -3.24 -10.69
C ARG A 273 -22.76 -4.33 -9.62
N GLN A 274 -21.58 -4.91 -9.34
CA GLN A 274 -21.42 -5.92 -8.31
C GLN A 274 -21.68 -5.34 -6.91
N ALA A 275 -21.20 -4.13 -6.62
CA ALA A 275 -21.43 -3.46 -5.35
C ALA A 275 -22.94 -3.21 -5.11
N SER A 276 -23.64 -2.62 -6.09
CA SER A 276 -25.09 -2.42 -6.03
C SER A 276 -25.85 -3.75 -5.87
N SER A 277 -25.44 -4.80 -6.59
CA SER A 277 -26.04 -6.14 -6.48
C SER A 277 -25.86 -6.76 -5.09
N ARG A 278 -24.66 -6.65 -4.51
CA ARG A 278 -24.38 -7.18 -3.16
C ARG A 278 -25.15 -6.41 -2.09
N MET A 279 -25.30 -5.09 -2.25
CA MET A 279 -26.12 -4.28 -1.33
C MET A 279 -27.61 -4.58 -1.43
N ALA A 280 -28.15 -4.74 -2.65
CA ALA A 280 -29.54 -5.15 -2.84
C ALA A 280 -29.83 -6.51 -2.19
N LYS A 281 -28.90 -7.48 -2.30
CA LYS A 281 -29.01 -8.78 -1.63
C LYS A 281 -28.99 -8.66 -0.10
N ARG A 282 -28.15 -7.79 0.46
CA ARG A 282 -28.11 -7.54 1.91
C ARG A 282 -29.39 -6.89 2.42
N ALA A 283 -29.94 -5.92 1.70
CA ALA A 283 -31.21 -5.28 2.05
C ALA A 283 -32.41 -6.26 1.97
N ALA A 284 -32.32 -7.30 1.13
CA ALA A 284 -33.34 -8.33 0.99
C ALA A 284 -33.22 -9.49 2.01
N GLN A 285 -32.14 -9.56 2.80
CA GLN A 285 -31.99 -10.53 3.87
C GLN A 285 -32.43 -9.87 5.20
N PRO A 286 -33.57 -10.27 5.80
CA PRO A 286 -33.95 -9.75 7.11
C PRO A 286 -32.87 -10.14 8.12
N GLU A 287 -32.46 -9.19 8.96
CA GLU A 287 -31.55 -9.43 10.08
C GLU A 287 -32.07 -10.61 10.89
N THR A 288 -31.39 -11.75 10.84
CA THR A 288 -31.56 -12.81 11.83
C THR A 288 -31.06 -12.23 13.14
N VAL A 289 -32.00 -11.66 13.91
CA VAL A 289 -31.84 -11.32 15.32
C VAL A 289 -31.32 -12.56 16.02
N THR A 290 -30.00 -12.64 16.19
CA THR A 290 -29.39 -13.61 17.09
C THR A 290 -29.53 -12.97 18.46
N GLN A 291 -30.64 -13.26 19.14
CA GLN A 291 -30.78 -12.98 20.56
C GLN A 291 -29.72 -13.82 21.28
N LEU A 292 -28.76 -13.15 21.90
CA LEU A 292 -28.01 -13.67 23.05
C LEU A 292 -28.80 -13.36 24.31
#